data_AF-A0A1Y6JUN7-F1
#
_entry.id   AF-A0A1Y6JUN7-F1
#
_cell.length_a   1.000
_cell.length_b   1.000
_cell.length_c   1.000
_cell.angle_alpha   90.00
_cell.angle_beta   90.00
_cell.angle_gamma   90.00
#
_symmetry.space_group_name_H-M   'P 1'
#
loop_
_entity.id
_entity.type
_entity.pdbx_description
1 polymer ?
#
loop_
_entity_poly.entity_id
_entity_poly.type
_entity_poly.pdbx_seq_one_letter_code
_entity_poly.pdbx_strand_id
1 'polypeptide(L)'
;MISKKTLFAVVFTFVSSASAEADKVVCDPDSHLCSIQIDKNYCDDGEIATSRWDILSGEYVLSCECDCTAQENRFWIISPSGGVKSLEASKVTNSVDLVKHKKGVSDTFGVVPFCSAMLSRSNGFIFLEKTPSNAYVSAPYCYSLIKKDSAGTCQSETCIDKEKIVTDFAKKYNEQFLTEFKNATSRLYKENARFADFPKRSFVKLYLDKYGFSKNNQQILNDTAYFWQQANYNGDAIWLLEKIIDNNPERVVAYLNLADAYWSEGEKQAAQKNYNTYVSIMIQQGRQQKIPSRVMERYDPRW
;
A
#
# COMPACT_ATOMS: atom_id res chain seq x y z
N MET A 1 26.22 54.34 -37.71
CA MET A 1 26.91 53.26 -36.97
C MET A 1 25.90 52.61 -36.03
N ILE A 2 25.32 51.48 -36.42
CA ILE A 2 24.28 50.77 -35.67
C ILE A 2 24.94 49.59 -34.96
N SER A 3 24.83 49.58 -33.63
CA SER A 3 25.43 48.61 -32.72
C SER A 3 24.74 47.25 -32.84
N LYS A 4 25.50 46.21 -33.23
CA LYS A 4 25.03 44.81 -33.22
C LYS A 4 25.17 44.27 -31.78
N LYS A 5 24.03 44.10 -31.09
CA LYS A 5 23.95 43.29 -29.88
C LYS A 5 23.99 41.81 -30.27
N THR A 6 25.05 41.12 -29.83
CA THR A 6 25.21 39.67 -29.97
C THR A 6 24.24 38.97 -29.01
N LEU A 7 23.28 38.23 -29.55
CA LEU A 7 22.34 37.41 -28.81
C LEU A 7 23.05 36.09 -28.45
N PHE A 8 23.39 35.88 -27.18
CA PHE A 8 23.85 34.58 -26.69
C PHE A 8 22.63 33.64 -26.61
N ALA A 9 22.51 32.72 -27.55
CA ALA A 9 21.58 31.61 -27.45
C ALA A 9 22.16 30.58 -26.46
N VAL A 10 21.66 30.58 -25.23
CA VAL A 10 21.91 29.49 -24.27
C VAL A 10 21.07 28.30 -24.74
N VAL A 11 21.73 27.37 -25.45
CA VAL A 11 21.14 26.08 -25.77
C VAL A 11 21.10 25.27 -24.48
N PHE A 12 19.91 25.20 -23.86
CA PHE A 12 19.64 24.20 -22.84
C PHE A 12 19.57 22.83 -23.55
N THR A 13 20.70 22.15 -23.61
CA THR A 13 20.71 20.71 -23.87
C THR A 13 20.08 20.03 -22.67
N PHE A 14 18.80 19.68 -22.78
CA PHE A 14 18.19 18.69 -21.90
C PHE A 14 18.92 17.37 -22.15
N VAL A 15 19.93 17.10 -21.34
CA VAL A 15 20.44 15.75 -21.17
C VAL A 15 19.33 15.00 -20.45
N SER A 16 18.50 14.28 -21.21
CA SER A 16 17.53 13.32 -20.69
C SER A 16 18.29 12.12 -20.12
N SER A 17 18.92 12.32 -18.96
CA SER A 17 19.37 11.23 -18.11
C SER A 17 18.16 10.67 -17.39
N ALA A 18 17.44 9.76 -18.04
CA ALA A 18 16.43 8.94 -17.36
C ALA A 18 16.15 7.67 -18.16
N SER A 19 16.98 6.65 -17.98
CA SER A 19 16.39 5.32 -17.81
C SER A 19 15.73 5.31 -16.44
N ALA A 20 14.55 5.93 -16.33
CA ALA A 20 13.67 5.70 -15.20
C ALA A 20 13.12 4.29 -15.43
N GLU A 21 13.63 3.34 -14.65
CA GLU A 21 13.03 2.01 -14.59
C GLU A 21 11.55 2.21 -14.22
N ALA A 22 10.63 1.86 -15.13
CA ALA A 22 9.21 2.07 -14.88
C ALA A 22 8.79 1.29 -13.62
N ASP A 23 8.03 1.93 -12.73
CA ASP A 23 7.53 1.31 -11.51
C ASP A 23 6.77 0.02 -11.87
N LYS A 24 7.15 -1.08 -11.21
CA LYS A 24 6.59 -2.41 -11.45
C LYS A 24 5.38 -2.69 -10.58
N VAL A 25 5.15 -1.87 -9.56
CA VAL A 25 3.96 -1.87 -8.72
C VAL A 25 3.26 -0.52 -8.87
N VAL A 26 2.05 -0.53 -9.42
CA VAL A 26 1.25 0.68 -9.65
C VAL A 26 -0.08 0.56 -8.91
N CYS A 27 -0.32 1.46 -7.95
CA CYS A 27 -1.49 1.40 -7.08
C CYS A 27 -2.53 2.47 -7.43
N ASP A 28 -3.81 2.08 -7.43
CA ASP A 28 -4.91 3.05 -7.40
C ASP A 28 -4.94 3.70 -6.00
N PRO A 29 -4.75 5.03 -5.89
CA PRO A 29 -4.68 5.73 -4.61
C PRO A 29 -5.98 5.64 -3.81
N ASP A 30 -7.12 5.39 -4.47
CA ASP A 30 -8.44 5.36 -3.85
C ASP A 30 -8.83 3.96 -3.37
N SER A 31 -8.56 2.93 -4.17
CA SER A 31 -8.97 1.54 -3.86
C SER A 31 -7.92 0.75 -3.10
N HIS A 32 -6.66 1.21 -3.08
CA HIS A 32 -5.53 0.50 -2.47
C HIS A 32 -5.20 -0.84 -3.15
N LEU A 33 -5.72 -1.05 -4.36
CA LEU A 33 -5.40 -2.19 -5.20
C LEU A 33 -4.24 -1.82 -6.13
N CYS A 34 -3.20 -2.64 -6.10
CA CYS A 34 -1.98 -2.44 -6.85
C CYS A 34 -1.87 -3.46 -7.97
N SER A 35 -1.61 -3.00 -9.19
CA SER A 35 -1.25 -3.85 -10.31
C SER A 35 0.26 -4.07 -10.32
N ILE A 36 0.67 -5.31 -10.55
CA ILE A 36 2.07 -5.74 -10.54
C ILE A 36 2.42 -6.20 -11.95
N GLN A 37 3.41 -5.54 -12.56
CA GLN A 37 3.96 -5.97 -13.84
C GLN A 37 4.90 -7.15 -13.61
N ILE A 38 4.56 -8.28 -14.22
CA ILE A 38 5.38 -9.50 -14.23
C ILE A 38 6.08 -9.64 -15.58
N ASP A 39 7.29 -10.19 -15.57
CA ASP A 39 8.12 -10.31 -16.77
C ASP A 39 7.74 -11.53 -17.64
N LYS A 40 7.07 -12.53 -17.06
CA LYS A 40 6.72 -13.80 -17.72
C LYS A 40 5.23 -14.10 -17.56
N ASN A 41 4.54 -14.36 -18.66
CA ASN A 41 3.17 -14.87 -18.65
C ASN A 41 3.14 -16.27 -18.01
N TYR A 42 2.21 -16.49 -17.08
CA TYR A 42 2.03 -17.76 -16.35
C TYR A 42 0.70 -18.46 -16.68
N CYS A 43 0.01 -17.95 -17.69
CA CYS A 43 -1.25 -18.46 -18.22
C CYS A 43 -1.01 -19.18 -19.55
N ASP A 44 -2.04 -19.89 -20.01
CA ASP A 44 -1.98 -20.64 -21.26
C ASP A 44 -2.03 -19.70 -22.48
N ASP A 45 -1.69 -20.22 -23.67
CA ASP A 45 -1.70 -19.43 -24.90
C ASP A 45 -3.09 -18.83 -25.17
N GLY A 46 -3.15 -17.50 -25.35
CA GLY A 46 -4.38 -16.75 -25.56
C GLY A 46 -5.00 -16.16 -24.28
N GLU A 47 -4.43 -16.43 -23.11
CA GLU A 47 -4.82 -15.81 -21.84
C GLU A 47 -3.86 -14.68 -21.42
N ILE A 48 -4.43 -13.68 -20.75
CA ILE A 48 -3.75 -12.52 -20.21
C ILE A 48 -3.53 -12.75 -18.71
N ALA A 49 -2.27 -12.89 -18.30
CA ALA A 49 -1.91 -12.92 -16.89
C ALA A 49 -2.03 -11.53 -16.27
N THR A 50 -2.74 -11.43 -15.14
CA THR A 50 -2.77 -10.20 -14.34
C THR A 50 -2.43 -10.49 -12.89
N SER A 51 -1.57 -9.65 -12.30
CA SER A 51 -1.12 -9.81 -10.92
C SER A 51 -1.49 -8.57 -10.13
N ARG A 52 -2.16 -8.76 -9.00
CA ARG A 52 -2.61 -7.66 -8.13
C ARG A 52 -2.23 -7.92 -6.67
N TRP A 53 -2.03 -6.86 -5.92
CA TRP A 53 -1.80 -6.87 -4.48
C TRP A 53 -2.76 -5.88 -3.82
N ASP A 54 -3.47 -6.33 -2.79
CA ASP A 54 -4.35 -5.47 -2.01
C ASP A 54 -3.65 -5.05 -0.71
N ILE A 55 -3.44 -3.73 -0.53
CA ILE A 55 -2.71 -3.21 0.64
C ILE A 55 -3.46 -3.54 1.94
N LEU A 56 -4.80 -3.56 1.92
CA LEU A 56 -5.63 -3.72 3.12
C LEU A 56 -5.53 -5.12 3.71
N SER A 57 -5.66 -6.14 2.88
CA SER A 57 -5.55 -7.55 3.28
C SER A 57 -4.12 -8.07 3.29
N GLY A 58 -3.23 -7.49 2.48
CA GLY A 58 -1.93 -8.05 2.15
C GLY A 58 -1.99 -9.25 1.21
N GLU A 59 -3.18 -9.63 0.72
CA GLU A 59 -3.38 -10.74 -0.20
C GLU A 59 -2.93 -10.36 -1.63
N TYR A 60 -2.46 -11.37 -2.35
CA TYR A 60 -2.15 -11.27 -3.77
C TYR A 60 -3.21 -12.02 -4.57
N VAL A 61 -3.54 -11.50 -5.75
CA VAL A 61 -4.41 -12.17 -6.71
C VAL A 61 -3.67 -12.31 -8.02
N LEU A 62 -3.52 -13.55 -8.47
CA LEU A 62 -3.12 -13.88 -9.83
C LEU A 62 -4.36 -14.28 -10.60
N SER A 63 -4.47 -13.85 -11.85
CA SER A 63 -5.55 -14.26 -12.73
C SER A 63 -5.05 -14.62 -14.11
N CYS A 64 -5.72 -15.59 -14.73
CA CYS A 64 -5.66 -15.84 -16.15
C CYS A 64 -7.00 -15.42 -16.73
N GLU A 65 -6.99 -14.26 -17.40
CA GLU A 65 -8.17 -13.64 -17.99
C GLU A 65 -8.10 -13.84 -19.50
N CYS A 66 -9.13 -14.42 -20.12
CA CYS A 66 -9.18 -14.48 -21.58
C CYS A 66 -9.68 -13.13 -22.14
N ASP A 67 -9.31 -12.78 -23.38
CA ASP A 67 -9.99 -11.72 -24.15
C ASP A 67 -11.38 -12.17 -24.66
N CYS A 68 -11.92 -13.22 -24.04
CA CYS A 68 -13.20 -13.80 -24.38
C CYS A 68 -14.28 -13.23 -23.45
N THR A 69 -15.52 -13.21 -23.92
CA THR A 69 -16.71 -12.81 -23.13
C THR A 69 -16.98 -13.74 -21.93
N ALA A 70 -16.06 -14.65 -21.61
CA ALA A 70 -16.26 -15.74 -20.69
C ALA A 70 -16.43 -15.24 -19.25
N GLN A 71 -17.35 -15.92 -18.59
CA GLN A 71 -17.79 -15.67 -17.23
C GLN A 71 -16.91 -16.41 -16.20
N GLU A 72 -15.89 -17.14 -16.66
CA GLU A 72 -15.14 -18.16 -15.92
C GLU A 72 -13.62 -17.93 -16.02
N ASN A 73 -13.13 -16.81 -15.49
CA ASN A 73 -11.70 -16.56 -15.35
C ASN A 73 -11.15 -17.35 -14.16
N ARG A 74 -9.90 -17.83 -14.27
CA ARG A 74 -9.23 -18.55 -13.19
C ARG A 74 -8.45 -17.59 -12.29
N PHE A 75 -8.71 -17.65 -10.99
CA PHE A 75 -8.05 -16.82 -9.98
C PHE A 75 -7.34 -17.68 -8.95
N TRP A 76 -6.17 -17.21 -8.53
CA TRP A 76 -5.45 -17.70 -7.36
C TRP A 76 -5.28 -16.56 -6.37
N ILE A 77 -5.75 -16.76 -5.14
CA ILE A 77 -5.63 -15.84 -4.02
C ILE A 77 -4.54 -16.39 -3.08
N ILE A 78 -3.48 -15.62 -2.88
CA ILE A 78 -2.32 -16.03 -2.10
C ILE A 78 -2.22 -15.13 -0.88
N SER A 79 -2.20 -15.73 0.30
CA SER A 79 -2.09 -14.98 1.56
C SER A 79 -0.66 -14.46 1.78
N PRO A 80 -0.46 -13.37 2.54
CA PRO A 80 0.87 -12.85 2.82
C PRO A 80 1.77 -13.85 3.58
N SER A 81 1.18 -14.78 4.33
CA SER A 81 1.86 -15.85 5.04
C SER A 81 2.02 -17.14 4.22
N GLY A 82 1.59 -17.15 2.96
CA GLY A 82 1.53 -18.33 2.12
C GLY A 82 0.19 -19.06 2.17
N GLY A 83 0.03 -20.07 1.34
CA GLY A 83 -1.22 -20.78 1.11
C GLY A 83 -2.05 -20.14 0.00
N VAL A 84 -2.61 -20.99 -0.85
CA VAL A 84 -3.32 -20.61 -2.05
C VAL A 84 -4.77 -21.06 -1.97
N LYS A 85 -5.67 -20.17 -2.38
CA LYS A 85 -7.04 -20.53 -2.74
C LYS A 85 -7.25 -20.32 -4.22
N SER A 86 -7.97 -21.22 -4.86
CA SER A 86 -8.35 -21.09 -6.26
C SER A 86 -9.86 -20.91 -6.41
N LEU A 87 -10.26 -20.15 -7.41
CA LEU A 87 -11.65 -19.86 -7.72
C LEU A 87 -11.80 -19.60 -9.21
N GLU A 88 -12.89 -20.09 -9.80
CA GLU A 88 -13.41 -19.58 -11.06
C GLU A 88 -14.45 -18.50 -10.78
N ALA A 89 -14.27 -17.34 -11.39
CA ALA A 89 -15.16 -16.20 -11.22
C ALA A 89 -15.13 -15.35 -12.49
N SER A 90 -16.08 -14.43 -12.64
CA SER A 90 -16.02 -13.46 -13.73
C SER A 90 -15.07 -12.32 -13.38
N LYS A 91 -15.05 -11.87 -12.13
CA LYS A 91 -14.14 -10.81 -11.66
C LYS A 91 -13.81 -10.93 -10.19
N VAL A 92 -12.60 -10.50 -9.83
CA VAL A 92 -12.14 -10.32 -8.45
C VAL A 92 -11.73 -8.86 -8.23
N THR A 93 -12.30 -8.22 -7.21
CA THR A 93 -12.01 -6.82 -6.81
C THR A 93 -12.06 -6.69 -5.28
N ASN A 94 -11.93 -5.50 -4.69
CA ASN A 94 -12.07 -5.28 -3.25
C ASN A 94 -13.31 -4.42 -2.91
N SER A 95 -13.64 -4.32 -1.62
CA SER A 95 -14.83 -3.58 -1.15
C SER A 95 -14.77 -2.09 -1.49
N VAL A 96 -13.58 -1.49 -1.43
CA VAL A 96 -13.39 -0.06 -1.70
C VAL A 96 -13.69 0.26 -3.16
N ASP A 97 -13.16 -0.55 -4.08
CA ASP A 97 -13.40 -0.40 -5.52
C ASP A 97 -14.89 -0.59 -5.89
N LEU A 98 -15.59 -1.54 -5.25
CA LEU A 98 -17.03 -1.71 -5.44
C LEU A 98 -17.83 -0.49 -4.98
N VAL A 99 -17.48 0.07 -3.81
CA VAL A 99 -18.16 1.26 -3.27
C VAL A 99 -17.89 2.49 -4.13
N LYS A 100 -16.71 2.59 -4.75
CA LYS A 100 -16.37 3.63 -5.73
C LYS A 100 -17.24 3.49 -6.98
N HIS A 101 -17.46 2.27 -7.47
CA HIS A 101 -18.20 1.98 -8.70
C HIS A 101 -19.66 1.53 -8.47
N LYS A 102 -20.43 2.32 -7.72
CA LYS A 102 -21.83 1.99 -7.31
C LYS A 102 -22.78 1.60 -8.45
N LYS A 103 -22.50 2.04 -9.67
CA LYS A 103 -23.35 1.82 -10.86
C LYS A 103 -23.15 0.44 -11.50
N GLY A 104 -22.09 -0.27 -11.13
CA GLY A 104 -21.73 -1.54 -11.74
C GLY A 104 -20.23 -1.66 -11.95
N VAL A 105 -19.84 -2.74 -12.60
CA VAL A 105 -18.47 -3.12 -12.84
C VAL A 105 -18.11 -2.81 -14.28
N SER A 106 -17.02 -2.07 -14.49
CA SER A 106 -16.49 -1.84 -15.84
C SER A 106 -15.94 -3.15 -16.44
N ASP A 107 -16.35 -3.44 -17.67
CA ASP A 107 -15.80 -4.44 -18.56
C ASP A 107 -15.49 -3.83 -19.96
N THR A 108 -15.04 -4.65 -20.90
CA THR A 108 -14.65 -4.23 -22.27
C THR A 108 -15.79 -3.52 -23.04
N PHE A 109 -17.05 -3.79 -22.71
CA PHE A 109 -18.23 -3.27 -23.41
C PHE A 109 -18.92 -2.13 -22.65
N GLY A 110 -18.46 -1.82 -21.44
CA GLY A 110 -18.96 -0.72 -20.64
C GLY A 110 -19.21 -1.12 -19.19
N VAL A 111 -20.07 -0.36 -18.51
CA VAL A 111 -20.43 -0.63 -17.11
C VAL A 111 -21.56 -1.65 -17.07
N VAL A 112 -21.31 -2.82 -16.51
CA VAL A 112 -22.31 -3.87 -16.28
C VAL A 112 -22.88 -3.70 -14.86
N PRO A 113 -24.20 -3.55 -14.70
CA PRO A 113 -24.82 -3.29 -13.40
C PRO A 113 -24.72 -4.50 -12.46
N PHE A 114 -25.01 -4.27 -11.17
CA PHE A 114 -25.19 -5.34 -10.20
C PHE A 114 -26.61 -5.93 -10.29
N CYS A 115 -26.74 -7.24 -10.04
CA CYS A 115 -28.04 -7.93 -10.07
C CYS A 115 -28.98 -7.52 -8.92
N SER A 116 -28.41 -7.02 -7.84
CA SER A 116 -29.09 -6.51 -6.64
C SER A 116 -28.23 -5.44 -5.97
N ALA A 117 -28.79 -4.74 -4.98
CA ALA A 117 -28.00 -3.82 -4.16
C ALA A 117 -26.82 -4.56 -3.49
N MET A 118 -25.61 -4.03 -3.65
CA MET A 118 -24.39 -4.63 -3.11
C MET A 118 -24.07 -4.03 -1.74
N LEU A 119 -24.04 -4.86 -0.71
CA LEU A 119 -23.54 -4.52 0.61
C LEU A 119 -22.36 -5.45 0.91
N SER A 120 -21.13 -4.93 0.83
CA SER A 120 -19.96 -5.65 1.30
C SER A 120 -18.99 -4.71 2.00
N ARG A 121 -18.65 -5.04 3.24
CA ARG A 121 -17.60 -4.38 4.05
C ARG A 121 -16.53 -5.41 4.42
N SER A 122 -16.03 -6.12 3.42
CA SER A 122 -14.93 -7.08 3.60
C SER A 122 -13.58 -6.38 3.41
N ASN A 123 -12.64 -6.63 4.33
CA ASN A 123 -11.24 -6.16 4.24
C ASN A 123 -10.38 -7.08 3.35
N GLY A 124 -10.95 -7.62 2.28
CA GLY A 124 -10.25 -8.50 1.35
C GLY A 124 -11.04 -8.65 0.06
N PHE A 125 -10.57 -9.53 -0.81
CA PHE A 125 -11.14 -9.68 -2.14
C PHE A 125 -12.61 -10.14 -2.12
N ILE A 126 -13.34 -9.63 -3.10
CA ILE A 126 -14.73 -9.87 -3.40
C ILE A 126 -14.79 -10.49 -4.79
N PHE A 127 -15.55 -11.57 -4.85
CA PHE A 127 -15.66 -12.41 -6.02
C PHE A 127 -17.02 -12.17 -6.67
N LEU A 128 -17.01 -12.00 -7.98
CA LEU A 128 -18.19 -11.64 -8.75
C LEU A 128 -18.40 -12.62 -9.90
N GLU A 129 -19.66 -12.98 -10.11
CA GLU A 129 -20.10 -13.78 -11.25
C GLU A 129 -21.02 -12.93 -12.13
N LYS A 130 -20.74 -12.91 -13.43
CA LYS A 130 -21.57 -12.27 -14.44
C LYS A 130 -22.63 -13.27 -14.85
N THR A 131 -23.88 -12.96 -14.59
CA THR A 131 -25.02 -13.85 -14.84
C THR A 131 -26.07 -13.13 -15.70
N PRO A 132 -26.96 -13.85 -16.39
CA PRO A 132 -28.10 -13.23 -17.06
C PRO A 132 -28.92 -12.40 -16.07
N SER A 133 -29.29 -11.19 -16.49
CA SER A 133 -30.07 -10.29 -15.63
C SER A 133 -31.46 -10.81 -15.34
N ASN A 134 -31.97 -10.48 -14.15
CA ASN A 134 -33.38 -10.63 -13.84
C ASN A 134 -34.22 -9.53 -14.53
N ALA A 135 -35.55 -9.68 -14.53
CA ALA A 135 -36.47 -8.74 -15.20
C ALA A 135 -36.40 -7.28 -14.68
N TYR A 136 -35.72 -7.03 -13.55
CA TYR A 136 -35.62 -5.71 -12.92
C TYR A 136 -34.38 -4.92 -13.36
N VAL A 137 -33.44 -5.55 -14.07
CA VAL A 137 -32.21 -4.90 -14.56
C VAL A 137 -32.30 -4.73 -16.07
N SER A 138 -32.16 -3.50 -16.56
CA SER A 138 -32.32 -3.15 -17.99
C SER A 138 -31.20 -3.66 -18.90
N ALA A 139 -30.11 -4.19 -18.34
CA ALA A 139 -29.00 -4.77 -19.07
C ALA A 139 -29.19 -6.29 -19.23
N PRO A 140 -28.70 -6.93 -20.29
CA PRO A 140 -28.84 -8.38 -20.49
C PRO A 140 -28.07 -9.23 -19.47
N TYR A 141 -27.02 -8.66 -18.87
CA TYR A 141 -26.20 -9.30 -17.85
C TYR A 141 -25.99 -8.37 -16.66
N CYS A 142 -25.74 -8.96 -15.50
CA CYS A 142 -25.41 -8.26 -14.28
C CYS A 142 -24.40 -9.05 -13.44
N TYR A 143 -23.72 -8.38 -12.51
CA TYR A 143 -22.81 -9.02 -11.56
C TYR A 143 -23.51 -9.35 -10.25
N SER A 144 -23.29 -10.58 -9.76
CA SER A 144 -23.71 -11.06 -8.45
C SER A 144 -22.50 -11.41 -7.58
N LEU A 145 -22.68 -11.44 -6.25
CA LEU A 145 -21.62 -11.84 -5.31
C LEU A 145 -21.51 -13.36 -5.26
N ILE A 146 -20.31 -13.87 -5.49
CA ILE A 146 -19.98 -15.26 -5.15
C ILE A 146 -19.69 -15.30 -3.65
N LYS A 147 -20.13 -16.36 -2.97
CA LYS A 147 -19.84 -16.54 -1.55
C LYS A 147 -18.32 -16.71 -1.33
N LYS A 148 -17.78 -16.13 -0.25
CA LYS A 148 -16.33 -16.10 0.01
C LYS A 148 -15.73 -17.50 0.25
N ASP A 149 -16.53 -18.43 0.76
CA ASP A 149 -16.19 -19.85 0.97
C ASP A 149 -16.09 -20.64 -0.35
N SER A 150 -16.54 -20.09 -1.47
CA SER A 150 -16.37 -20.72 -2.80
C SER A 150 -14.91 -20.79 -3.24
N ALA A 151 -14.02 -19.96 -2.70
CA ALA A 151 -12.58 -20.07 -2.96
C ALA A 151 -12.00 -21.23 -2.15
N GLY A 152 -11.77 -22.36 -2.82
CA GLY A 152 -11.27 -23.59 -2.22
C GLY A 152 -9.77 -23.54 -1.96
N THR A 153 -9.31 -24.09 -0.84
CA THR A 153 -7.87 -24.31 -0.60
C THR A 153 -7.28 -25.16 -1.71
N CYS A 154 -6.13 -24.74 -2.24
CA CYS A 154 -5.47 -25.40 -3.35
C CYS A 154 -4.05 -25.82 -2.97
N GLN A 155 -3.72 -27.09 -3.23
CA GLN A 155 -2.40 -27.70 -2.97
C GLN A 155 -1.84 -28.41 -4.21
N SER A 156 -2.43 -28.16 -5.39
CA SER A 156 -1.90 -28.72 -6.63
C SER A 156 -0.55 -28.11 -6.97
N GLU A 157 0.22 -28.80 -7.83
CA GLU A 157 1.49 -28.30 -8.36
C GLU A 157 1.34 -26.90 -8.98
N THR A 158 0.27 -26.69 -9.76
CA THR A 158 -0.06 -25.37 -10.34
C THR A 158 -0.22 -24.29 -9.28
N CYS A 159 -0.86 -24.59 -8.15
CA CYS A 159 -1.04 -23.61 -7.07
C CYS A 159 0.26 -23.32 -6.34
N ILE A 160 1.10 -24.33 -6.12
CA ILE A 160 2.45 -24.15 -5.55
C ILE A 160 3.30 -23.26 -6.47
N ASP A 161 3.21 -23.45 -7.78
CA ASP A 161 3.90 -22.59 -8.76
C ASP A 161 3.41 -21.13 -8.70
N LYS A 162 2.11 -20.91 -8.54
CA LYS A 162 1.51 -19.58 -8.39
C LYS A 162 1.96 -18.90 -7.10
N GLU A 163 2.05 -19.64 -6.00
CA GLU A 163 2.64 -19.15 -4.75
C GLU A 163 4.12 -18.76 -4.89
N LYS A 164 4.89 -19.55 -5.66
CA LYS A 164 6.29 -19.24 -5.94
C LYS A 164 6.43 -17.95 -6.76
N ILE A 165 5.61 -17.76 -7.79
CA ILE A 165 5.58 -16.51 -8.58
C ILE A 165 5.34 -15.31 -7.66
N VAL A 166 4.35 -15.39 -6.75
CA VAL A 166 4.10 -14.34 -5.76
C VAL A 166 5.31 -14.12 -4.87
N THR A 167 5.91 -15.19 -4.35
CA THR A 167 7.08 -15.10 -3.49
C THR A 167 8.25 -14.39 -4.18
N ASP A 168 8.48 -14.69 -5.46
CA ASP A 168 9.57 -14.13 -6.25
C ASP A 168 9.39 -12.62 -6.48
N PHE A 169 8.23 -12.18 -6.98
CA PHE A 169 8.01 -10.74 -7.18
C PHE A 169 7.82 -9.99 -5.86
N ALA A 170 7.25 -10.62 -4.82
CA ALA A 170 7.11 -10.02 -3.50
C ALA A 170 8.48 -9.67 -2.91
N LYS A 171 9.44 -10.58 -3.08
CA LYS A 171 10.83 -10.36 -2.71
C LYS A 171 11.48 -9.27 -3.59
N LYS A 172 11.31 -9.36 -4.91
CA LYS A 172 11.91 -8.43 -5.88
C LYS A 172 11.45 -6.99 -5.68
N TYR A 173 10.17 -6.77 -5.40
CA TYR A 173 9.54 -5.44 -5.33
C TYR A 173 9.17 -5.00 -3.90
N ASN A 174 9.76 -5.62 -2.88
CA ASN A 174 9.43 -5.34 -1.47
C ASN A 174 9.52 -3.85 -1.10
N GLU A 175 10.51 -3.12 -1.60
CA GLU A 175 10.68 -1.69 -1.30
C GLU A 175 9.57 -0.83 -1.95
N GLN A 176 9.06 -1.22 -3.12
CA GLN A 176 7.93 -0.55 -3.76
C GLN A 176 6.64 -0.79 -2.95
N PHE A 177 6.41 -2.02 -2.46
CA PHE A 177 5.26 -2.31 -1.59
C PHE A 177 5.29 -1.50 -0.30
N LEU A 178 6.46 -1.38 0.35
CA LEU A 178 6.61 -0.56 1.55
C LEU A 178 6.40 0.93 1.25
N THR A 179 6.89 1.41 0.11
CA THR A 179 6.69 2.80 -0.35
C THR A 179 5.22 3.10 -0.57
N GLU A 180 4.50 2.21 -1.26
CA GLU A 180 3.07 2.38 -1.52
C GLU A 180 2.21 2.27 -0.26
N PHE A 181 2.60 1.41 0.68
CA PHE A 181 1.99 1.37 2.00
C PHE A 181 2.15 2.71 2.75
N LYS A 182 3.34 3.31 2.74
CA LYS A 182 3.58 4.64 3.32
C LYS A 182 2.78 5.71 2.59
N ASN A 183 2.73 5.66 1.26
CA ASN A 183 1.97 6.61 0.46
C ASN A 183 0.47 6.54 0.80
N ALA A 184 -0.10 5.33 0.88
CA ALA A 184 -1.47 5.12 1.33
C ALA A 184 -1.70 5.65 2.75
N THR A 185 -0.78 5.36 3.69
CA THR A 185 -0.81 5.91 5.05
C THR A 185 -0.88 7.44 5.04
N SER A 186 -0.03 8.11 4.25
CA SER A 186 0.02 9.57 4.14
C SER A 186 -1.23 10.20 3.53
N ARG A 187 -1.98 9.45 2.71
CA ARG A 187 -3.26 9.89 2.16
C ARG A 187 -4.37 9.76 3.20
N LEU A 188 -4.39 8.63 3.92
CA LEU A 188 -5.49 8.25 4.78
C LEU A 188 -5.43 8.79 6.21
N TYR A 189 -4.28 9.23 6.73
CA TYR A 189 -4.12 9.51 8.17
C TYR A 189 -5.09 10.57 8.75
N LYS A 190 -5.70 11.41 7.90
CA LYS A 190 -6.73 12.38 8.32
C LYS A 190 -8.17 11.88 8.15
N GLU A 191 -8.36 10.73 7.53
CA GLU A 191 -9.65 10.13 7.22
C GLU A 191 -9.98 9.02 8.25
N ASN A 192 -10.35 9.43 9.47
CA ASN A 192 -10.53 8.51 10.63
C ASN A 192 -11.26 7.21 10.29
N ALA A 193 -12.39 7.28 9.56
CA ALA A 193 -13.18 6.11 9.22
C ALA A 193 -12.45 5.15 8.28
N ARG A 194 -11.78 5.66 7.23
CA ARG A 194 -11.05 4.81 6.27
C ARG A 194 -9.72 4.31 6.84
N PHE A 195 -9.11 5.07 7.73
CA PHE A 195 -7.83 4.71 8.33
C PHE A 195 -7.95 3.72 9.50
N ALA A 196 -9.14 3.59 10.09
CA ALA A 196 -9.44 2.61 11.14
C ALA A 196 -9.08 1.18 10.69
N ASP A 197 -9.54 0.78 9.50
CA ASP A 197 -9.35 -0.56 8.96
C ASP A 197 -8.02 -0.75 8.21
N PHE A 198 -7.22 0.31 8.06
CA PHE A 198 -5.92 0.22 7.38
C PHE A 198 -4.93 -0.59 8.24
N PRO A 199 -4.12 -1.52 7.68
CA PRO A 199 -3.44 -2.54 8.48
C PRO A 199 -2.36 -2.03 9.44
N LYS A 200 -1.83 -0.81 9.25
CA LYS A 200 -0.88 -0.15 10.17
C LYS A 200 0.25 -1.11 10.61
N ARG A 201 0.33 -1.45 11.90
CA ARG A 201 1.35 -2.32 12.48
C ARG A 201 1.36 -3.74 11.90
N SER A 202 0.22 -4.31 11.53
CA SER A 202 0.18 -5.70 11.03
C SER A 202 0.99 -5.85 9.75
N PHE A 203 0.83 -4.91 8.81
CA PHE A 203 1.63 -4.87 7.58
C PHE A 203 3.12 -4.68 7.86
N VAL A 204 3.49 -3.65 8.64
CA VAL A 204 4.91 -3.34 8.89
C VAL A 204 5.60 -4.46 9.66
N LYS A 205 4.91 -5.12 10.61
CA LYS A 205 5.45 -6.28 11.31
C LYS A 205 5.74 -7.41 10.33
N LEU A 206 4.78 -7.79 9.48
CA LEU A 206 4.98 -8.84 8.48
C LEU A 206 6.13 -8.51 7.52
N TYR A 207 6.21 -7.24 7.08
CA TYR A 207 7.31 -6.77 6.23
C TYR A 207 8.67 -6.94 6.92
N LEU A 208 8.81 -6.46 8.17
CA LEU A 208 10.06 -6.53 8.91
C LEU A 208 10.45 -7.96 9.30
N ASP A 209 9.48 -8.82 9.64
CA ASP A 209 9.73 -10.23 9.91
C ASP A 209 10.28 -10.94 8.65
N LYS A 210 9.80 -10.58 7.46
CA LYS A 210 10.16 -11.23 6.20
C LYS A 210 11.43 -10.68 5.54
N TYR A 211 11.62 -9.36 5.56
CA TYR A 211 12.69 -8.68 4.81
C TYR A 211 13.74 -8.03 5.70
N GLY A 212 13.48 -7.96 7.01
CA GLY A 212 14.36 -7.31 7.98
C GLY A 212 14.30 -5.78 7.91
N PHE A 213 15.09 -5.17 8.79
CA PHE A 213 15.31 -3.73 8.81
C PHE A 213 16.51 -3.39 7.93
N SER A 214 16.45 -2.29 7.17
CA SER A 214 17.55 -1.85 6.30
C SER A 214 17.78 -0.35 6.44
N LYS A 215 18.96 0.14 6.04
CA LYS A 215 19.20 1.59 6.02
C LYS A 215 18.32 2.33 5.00
N ASN A 216 17.95 1.66 3.92
CA ASN A 216 17.13 2.25 2.84
C ASN A 216 15.68 2.50 3.29
N ASN A 217 15.14 1.64 4.15
CA ASN A 217 13.73 1.73 4.54
C ASN A 217 13.46 2.66 5.73
N GLN A 218 14.48 3.13 6.45
CA GLN A 218 14.32 3.90 7.69
C GLN A 218 13.51 5.17 7.52
N GLN A 219 13.73 5.91 6.43
CA GLN A 219 12.98 7.13 6.14
C GLN A 219 11.49 6.78 5.95
N ILE A 220 11.20 5.75 5.18
CA ILE A 220 9.83 5.30 4.89
C ILE A 220 9.13 4.86 6.17
N LEU A 221 9.80 4.07 7.01
CA LEU A 221 9.26 3.61 8.30
C LEU A 221 9.04 4.76 9.28
N ASN A 222 9.99 5.71 9.37
CA ASN A 222 9.85 6.89 10.22
C ASN A 222 8.68 7.78 9.79
N ASP A 223 8.50 7.99 8.49
CA ASP A 223 7.40 8.78 7.94
C ASP A 223 6.06 8.07 8.16
N THR A 224 6.05 6.74 8.01
CA THR A 224 4.89 5.89 8.35
C THR A 224 4.48 6.06 9.81
N ALA A 225 5.42 5.94 10.75
CA ALA A 225 5.14 6.12 12.17
C ALA A 225 4.68 7.55 12.50
N TYR A 226 5.26 8.55 11.84
CA TYR A 226 4.81 9.94 11.95
C TYR A 226 3.32 10.08 11.58
N PHE A 227 2.89 9.53 10.43
CA PHE A 227 1.49 9.60 10.03
C PHE A 227 0.56 8.84 10.99
N TRP A 228 1.01 7.70 11.53
CA TRP A 228 0.24 6.97 12.56
C TRP A 228 0.05 7.80 13.82
N GLN A 229 1.11 8.46 14.30
CA GLN A 229 1.06 9.38 15.44
C GLN A 229 0.09 10.54 15.16
N GLN A 230 0.18 11.17 13.98
CA GLN A 230 -0.71 12.25 13.57
C GLN A 230 -2.19 11.83 13.50
N ALA A 231 -2.45 10.55 13.23
CA ALA A 231 -3.79 9.95 13.24
C ALA A 231 -4.23 9.44 14.63
N ASN A 232 -3.46 9.73 15.68
CA ASN A 232 -3.69 9.28 17.06
C ASN A 232 -3.57 7.76 17.28
N TYR A 233 -2.86 7.05 16.40
CA TYR A 233 -2.47 5.64 16.59
C TYR A 233 -1.09 5.58 17.26
N ASN A 234 -0.96 6.23 18.42
CA ASN A 234 0.34 6.43 19.05
C ASN A 234 0.97 5.10 19.49
N GLY A 235 0.20 4.11 19.92
CA GLY A 235 0.73 2.78 20.28
C GLY A 235 1.44 2.07 19.12
N ASP A 236 0.87 2.13 17.91
CA ASP A 236 1.52 1.59 16.70
C ASP A 236 2.75 2.42 16.31
N ALA A 237 2.68 3.75 16.45
CA ALA A 237 3.79 4.65 16.17
C ALA A 237 4.97 4.43 17.13
N ILE A 238 4.73 4.33 18.45
CA ILE A 238 5.73 4.05 19.49
C ILE A 238 6.45 2.75 19.15
N TRP A 239 5.70 1.66 18.91
CA TRP A 239 6.29 0.36 18.57
C TRP A 239 7.24 0.46 17.37
N LEU A 240 6.85 1.17 16.31
CA LEU A 240 7.68 1.29 15.11
C LEU A 240 8.89 2.19 15.35
N LEU A 241 8.73 3.29 16.08
CA LEU A 241 9.81 4.25 16.37
C LEU A 241 10.88 3.66 17.28
N GLU A 242 10.50 2.86 18.27
CA GLU A 242 11.44 2.09 19.08
C GLU A 242 12.26 1.13 18.21
N LYS A 243 11.60 0.38 17.30
CA LYS A 243 12.32 -0.48 16.35
C LYS A 243 13.28 0.30 15.45
N ILE A 244 12.91 1.50 15.02
CA ILE A 244 13.79 2.36 14.22
C ILE A 244 15.01 2.78 15.02
N ILE A 245 14.84 3.20 16.28
CA ILE A 245 15.93 3.65 17.15
C ILE A 245 16.86 2.48 17.54
N ASP A 246 16.30 1.32 17.86
CA ASP A 246 17.08 0.11 18.17
C ASP A 246 18.02 -0.29 17.02
N ASN A 247 17.58 -0.08 15.78
CA ASN A 247 18.37 -0.42 14.58
C ASN A 247 19.18 0.76 14.02
N ASN A 248 18.80 2.00 14.31
CA ASN A 248 19.54 3.20 13.96
C ASN A 248 19.41 4.29 15.04
N PRO A 249 20.26 4.27 16.07
CA PRO A 249 20.22 5.25 17.14
C PRO A 249 20.64 6.66 16.69
N GLU A 250 21.19 6.83 15.48
CA GLU A 250 21.54 8.14 14.91
C GLU A 250 20.35 8.83 14.22
N ARG A 251 19.18 8.17 14.12
CA ARG A 251 18.00 8.74 13.47
C ARG A 251 17.33 9.79 14.36
N VAL A 252 17.89 11.00 14.37
CA VAL A 252 17.46 12.12 15.23
C VAL A 252 15.95 12.39 15.19
N VAL A 253 15.34 12.39 14.00
CA VAL A 253 13.89 12.66 13.83
C VAL A 253 13.02 11.58 14.49
N ALA A 254 13.50 10.34 14.64
CA ALA A 254 12.75 9.28 15.29
C ALA A 254 12.56 9.56 16.79
N TYR A 255 13.55 10.14 17.48
CA TYR A 255 13.41 10.55 18.88
C TYR A 255 12.35 11.64 19.05
N LEU A 256 12.30 12.62 18.14
CA LEU A 256 11.25 13.65 18.16
C LEU A 256 9.86 13.03 18.01
N ASN A 257 9.69 12.17 16.99
CA ASN A 257 8.42 11.51 16.74
C ASN A 257 8.02 10.58 17.89
N LEU A 258 8.98 9.90 18.52
CA LEU A 258 8.73 9.01 19.66
C LEU A 258 8.33 9.80 20.90
N ALA A 259 8.99 10.94 21.15
CA ALA A 259 8.62 11.85 22.22
C ALA A 259 7.20 12.41 22.02
N ASP A 260 6.86 12.85 20.80
CA ASP A 260 5.52 13.34 20.47
C ASP A 260 4.45 12.24 20.68
N ALA A 261 4.74 10.98 20.30
CA ALA A 261 3.84 9.86 20.52
C ALA A 261 3.65 9.51 22.00
N TYR A 262 4.74 9.43 22.78
CA TYR A 262 4.67 9.21 24.22
C TYR A 262 3.93 10.34 24.95
N TRP A 263 4.13 11.58 24.52
CA TRP A 263 3.42 12.72 25.09
C TRP A 263 1.91 12.60 24.88
N SER A 264 1.47 12.19 23.68
CA SER A 264 0.05 11.98 23.38
C SER A 264 -0.59 10.86 24.21
N GLU A 265 0.17 9.81 24.56
CA GLU A 265 -0.29 8.74 25.46
C GLU A 265 -0.24 9.13 26.95
N GLY A 266 0.29 10.32 27.28
CA GLY A 266 0.44 10.76 28.67
C GLY A 266 1.68 10.22 29.38
N GLU A 267 2.56 9.50 28.67
CA GLU A 267 3.81 8.93 29.17
C GLU A 267 4.92 9.99 29.26
N LYS A 268 4.69 11.01 30.11
CA LYS A 268 5.51 12.23 30.18
C LYS A 268 7.00 11.98 30.43
N GLN A 269 7.34 11.00 31.27
CA GLN A 269 8.75 10.67 31.56
C GLN A 269 9.46 10.10 30.33
N ALA A 270 8.81 9.18 29.61
CA ALA A 270 9.35 8.61 28.38
C ALA A 270 9.45 9.67 27.27
N ALA A 271 8.45 10.55 27.17
CA ALA A 271 8.48 11.69 26.26
C ALA A 271 9.67 12.62 26.57
N GLN A 272 9.85 12.97 27.85
CA GLN A 272 10.92 13.85 28.30
C GLN A 272 12.30 13.32 27.93
N LYS A 273 12.56 12.04 28.21
CA LYS A 273 13.81 11.36 27.87
C LYS A 273 14.13 11.50 26.37
N ASN A 274 13.14 11.25 25.52
CA ASN A 274 13.31 11.33 24.06
C ASN A 274 13.46 12.77 23.55
N TYR A 275 12.72 13.74 24.11
CA TYR A 275 12.94 15.16 23.81
C TYR A 275 14.34 15.60 24.21
N ASN A 276 14.86 15.15 25.35
CA ASN A 276 16.21 15.50 25.82
C ASN A 276 17.28 14.97 24.87
N THR A 277 17.14 13.71 24.43
CA THR A 277 18.02 13.13 23.40
C THR A 277 17.95 13.92 22.09
N TYR A 278 16.75 14.23 21.60
CA TYR A 278 16.58 15.02 20.37
C TYR A 278 17.23 16.39 20.46
N VAL A 279 16.94 17.15 21.52
CA VAL A 279 17.49 18.50 21.75
C VAL A 279 19.01 18.47 21.86
N SER A 280 19.55 17.52 22.61
CA SER A 280 21.00 17.34 22.77
C SER A 280 21.69 17.14 21.42
N ILE A 281 21.18 16.23 20.58
CA ILE A 281 21.76 15.96 19.26
C ILE A 281 21.63 17.19 18.34
N MET A 282 20.48 17.87 18.35
CA MET A 282 20.26 19.06 17.54
C MET A 282 21.20 20.21 17.92
N ILE A 283 21.49 20.38 19.22
CA ILE A 283 22.48 21.34 19.72
C ILE A 283 23.89 20.96 19.24
N GLN A 284 24.29 19.69 19.43
CA GLN A 284 25.61 19.21 19.02
C GLN A 284 25.85 19.38 17.51
N GLN A 285 24.80 19.26 16.69
CA GLN A 285 24.86 19.45 15.24
C GLN A 285 24.77 20.92 14.79
N GLY A 286 24.66 21.88 15.71
CA GLY A 286 24.49 23.30 15.36
C GLY A 286 23.13 23.62 14.72
N ARG A 287 22.09 22.84 15.02
CA ARG A 287 20.74 22.93 14.43
C ARG A 287 19.68 23.39 15.43
N GLN A 288 20.07 24.12 16.47
CA GLN A 288 19.18 24.61 17.53
C GLN A 288 17.97 25.37 16.98
N GLN A 289 18.17 26.16 15.91
CA GLN A 289 17.12 26.95 15.27
C GLN A 289 16.04 26.10 14.57
N LYS A 290 16.27 24.79 14.39
CA LYS A 290 15.30 23.84 13.82
C LYS A 290 14.53 23.06 14.88
N ILE A 291 14.77 23.31 16.17
CA ILE A 291 14.00 22.69 17.26
C ILE A 291 12.59 23.31 17.28
N PRO A 292 11.52 22.50 17.12
CA PRO A 292 10.16 23.04 17.18
C PRO A 292 9.84 23.66 18.55
N SER A 293 9.06 24.76 18.58
CA SER A 293 8.69 25.43 19.84
C SER A 293 8.01 24.49 20.84
N ARG A 294 7.12 23.61 20.35
CA ARG A 294 6.44 22.60 21.17
C ARG A 294 7.40 21.69 21.95
N VAL A 295 8.61 21.46 21.44
CA VAL A 295 9.62 20.67 22.13
C VAL A 295 10.13 21.46 23.33
N MET A 296 10.43 22.74 23.15
CA MET A 296 10.93 23.60 24.23
C MET A 296 9.90 23.82 25.34
N GLU A 297 8.61 23.84 25.02
CA GLU A 297 7.51 23.91 26.00
C GLU A 297 7.42 22.64 26.87
N ARG A 298 7.89 21.50 26.35
CA ARG A 298 7.82 20.17 26.97
C ARG A 298 9.20 19.65 27.37
N TYR A 299 10.22 20.48 27.27
CA TYR A 299 11.61 20.14 27.55
C TYR A 299 11.97 20.56 28.99
N ASP A 300 12.48 19.62 29.77
CA ASP A 300 13.06 19.86 31.09
C ASP A 300 14.48 19.26 31.11
N PRO A 301 15.53 20.09 31.20
CA PRO A 301 16.92 19.62 31.24
C PRO A 301 17.31 18.90 32.53
N ARG A 302 16.41 18.84 33.53
CA ARG A 302 16.66 18.21 34.84
C ARG A 302 16.31 16.72 34.90
N TRP A 303 15.73 16.18 33.82
CA TRP A 303 15.37 14.78 33.64
C TRP A 303 16.34 14.08 32.69
#